data_AF-A0A943YE19-F1
#
_entry.id   AF-A0A943YE19-F1
#
_cell.length_a   1.000
_cell.length_b   1.000
_cell.length_c   1.000
_cell.angle_alpha   90.00
_cell.angle_beta   90.00
_cell.angle_gamma   90.00
#
_symmetry.space_group_name_H-M   'P 1'
#
loop_
_entity.id
_entity.type
_entity.pdbx_description
1 polymer ?
#
loop_
_entity_poly.entity_id
_entity_poly.type
_entity_poly.pdbx_seq_one_letter_code
_entity_poly.pdbx_strand_id
1 'polypeptide(L)'
;MSETSSGTVTGRALSREMARSLAAIRREHDRLARRGRDLPPGADWLLDNWYLIEREGKLAASELRGAGRLRASGGSAVIVSACAALVRESGGAVTAERAERYLAEFQRDLPLTMRELGLFAPALRLALTAEIRAAVTDGIDAAVLANCITSLRLFATLDLTKLLEGADMVEAALRRDPAGVYPQMDERSRAAYRERVRVLAKRRGMEELEFAEAVVRECGESGHVGALLEPKYGTGRGYALAQALPALIIAGFLGVYFMSLPRFVLALPAVWEMAK
;
A
#
# COMPACT_ATOMS: atom_id res chain seq x y z
N MET A 1 3.03 -24.59 12.59
CA MET A 1 4.15 -23.77 13.10
C MET A 1 5.37 -24.10 12.27
N SER A 2 5.58 -23.36 11.18
CA SER A 2 6.77 -23.49 10.34
C SER A 2 7.43 -22.13 10.33
N GLU A 3 8.65 -22.08 10.87
CA GLU A 3 9.53 -20.91 10.83
C GLU A 3 9.72 -20.48 9.38
N THR A 4 8.94 -19.50 8.93
CA THR A 4 9.29 -18.73 7.74
C THR A 4 10.52 -17.92 8.11
N SER A 5 11.68 -18.33 7.61
CA SER A 5 12.92 -17.54 7.59
C SER A 5 12.58 -16.07 7.32
N SER A 6 12.61 -15.25 8.38
CA SER A 6 12.13 -13.87 8.37
C SER A 6 13.14 -12.97 7.66
N GLY A 7 13.20 -13.09 6.34
CA GLY A 7 13.91 -12.16 5.48
C GLY A 7 13.12 -10.87 5.31
N THR A 8 13.82 -9.78 4.99
CA THR A 8 13.18 -8.56 4.47
C THR A 8 13.74 -8.24 3.10
N VAL A 9 12.87 -7.85 2.17
CA VAL A 9 13.28 -7.33 0.86
C VAL A 9 12.95 -5.84 0.81
N THR A 10 13.83 -5.07 0.18
CA THR A 10 13.62 -3.62 0.00
C THR A 10 12.85 -3.36 -1.29
N GLY A 11 11.95 -2.37 -1.27
CA GLY A 11 11.26 -1.89 -2.45
C GLY A 11 12.21 -1.43 -3.57
N ARG A 12 13.39 -0.90 -3.21
CA ARG A 12 14.46 -0.58 -4.17
C ARG A 12 15.05 -1.83 -4.84
N ALA A 13 15.07 -2.98 -4.18
CA ALA A 13 15.49 -4.23 -4.80
C ALA A 13 14.46 -4.69 -5.85
N LEU A 14 13.16 -4.63 -5.52
CA LEU A 14 12.07 -4.94 -6.45
C LEU A 14 12.03 -3.98 -7.65
N SER A 15 12.23 -2.68 -7.42
CA SER A 15 12.36 -1.68 -8.48
C SER A 15 13.51 -1.97 -9.45
N ARG A 16 14.67 -2.42 -8.92
CA ARG A 16 15.81 -2.86 -9.74
C ARG A 16 15.51 -4.16 -10.49
N GLU A 17 14.75 -5.07 -9.90
CA GLU A 17 14.31 -6.29 -10.55
C GLU A 17 13.42 -5.99 -11.75
N MET A 18 12.41 -5.14 -11.57
CA MET A 18 11.58 -4.64 -12.66
C MET A 18 12.43 -4.03 -13.78
N ALA A 19 13.38 -3.16 -13.43
CA ALA A 19 14.26 -2.53 -14.42
C ALA A 19 15.12 -3.55 -15.20
N ARG A 20 15.61 -4.61 -14.53
CA ARG A 20 16.34 -5.70 -15.20
C ARG A 20 15.43 -6.47 -16.16
N SER A 21 14.19 -6.74 -15.76
CA SER A 21 13.23 -7.43 -16.63
C SER A 21 12.88 -6.60 -17.86
N LEU A 22 12.58 -5.32 -17.69
CA LEU A 22 12.33 -4.41 -18.80
C LEU A 22 13.53 -4.30 -19.75
N ALA A 23 14.75 -4.21 -19.21
CA ALA A 23 15.96 -4.15 -20.04
C ALA A 23 16.18 -5.44 -20.84
N ALA A 24 15.84 -6.61 -20.27
CA ALA A 24 15.91 -7.88 -20.98
C ALA A 24 14.88 -7.95 -22.11
N ILE A 25 13.62 -7.60 -21.84
CA ILE A 25 12.56 -7.57 -22.85
C ILE A 25 12.91 -6.56 -23.96
N ARG A 26 13.46 -5.39 -23.61
CA ARG A 26 13.89 -4.38 -24.60
C ARG A 26 14.92 -4.92 -25.58
N ARG A 27 15.91 -5.71 -25.08
CA ARG A 27 16.93 -6.31 -25.94
C ARG A 27 16.31 -7.29 -26.95
N GLU A 28 15.38 -8.13 -26.51
CA GLU A 28 14.69 -9.06 -27.42
C GLU A 28 13.77 -8.32 -28.40
N HIS A 29 13.04 -7.30 -27.94
CA HIS A 29 12.27 -6.41 -28.81
C HIS A 29 13.14 -5.81 -29.92
N ASP A 30 14.26 -5.18 -29.56
CA ASP A 30 15.16 -4.53 -30.53
C ASP A 30 15.82 -5.56 -31.47
N ARG A 31 16.06 -6.79 -30.99
CA ARG A 31 16.55 -7.91 -31.81
C ARG A 31 15.51 -8.34 -32.84
N LEU A 32 14.25 -8.49 -32.43
CA LEU A 32 13.15 -8.89 -33.31
C LEU A 32 12.81 -7.80 -34.33
N ALA A 33 12.80 -6.54 -33.91
CA ALA A 33 12.57 -5.39 -34.80
C ALA A 33 13.57 -5.34 -35.96
N ARG A 34 14.83 -5.77 -35.75
CA ARG A 34 15.85 -5.86 -36.80
C ARG A 34 15.62 -6.99 -37.81
N ARG A 35 14.83 -8.02 -37.49
CA ARG A 35 14.55 -9.16 -38.39
C ARG A 35 13.53 -8.83 -39.48
N GLY A 36 12.79 -7.72 -39.36
CA GLY A 36 11.82 -7.30 -40.37
C GLY A 36 10.67 -8.31 -40.50
N ARG A 37 10.53 -8.96 -41.67
CA ARG A 37 9.43 -9.91 -41.94
C ARG A 37 9.70 -11.36 -41.51
N ASP A 38 10.93 -11.69 -41.13
CA ASP A 38 11.29 -13.04 -40.66
C ASP A 38 11.13 -13.13 -39.13
N LEU A 39 9.87 -13.09 -38.68
CA LEU A 39 9.52 -13.09 -37.27
C LEU A 39 9.04 -14.48 -36.81
N PRO A 40 9.50 -14.97 -35.64
CA PRO A 40 8.89 -16.13 -35.03
C PRO A 40 7.40 -15.89 -34.74
N PRO A 41 6.53 -16.92 -34.79
CA PRO A 41 5.14 -16.79 -34.42
C PRO A 41 4.96 -16.15 -33.05
N GLY A 42 4.11 -15.13 -32.95
CA GLY A 42 3.84 -14.41 -31.70
C GLY A 42 4.81 -13.27 -31.38
N ALA A 43 5.90 -13.07 -32.13
CA ALA A 43 6.80 -11.93 -31.93
C ALA A 43 6.07 -10.58 -32.11
N ASP A 44 5.06 -10.53 -32.98
CA ASP A 44 4.23 -9.35 -33.23
C ASP A 44 3.55 -8.84 -31.96
N TRP A 45 3.13 -9.76 -31.07
CA TRP A 45 2.57 -9.38 -29.77
C TRP A 45 3.53 -8.54 -28.94
N LEU A 46 4.83 -8.89 -28.94
CA LEU A 46 5.82 -8.10 -28.21
C LEU A 46 6.05 -6.73 -28.87
N LEU A 47 6.18 -6.71 -30.20
CA LEU A 47 6.45 -5.48 -30.96
C LEU A 47 5.31 -4.46 -30.83
N ASP A 48 4.06 -4.92 -30.97
CA ASP A 48 2.87 -4.06 -30.91
C ASP A 48 2.58 -3.54 -29.49
N ASN A 49 3.05 -4.25 -28.47
CA ASN A 49 2.71 -3.96 -27.06
C ASN A 49 3.88 -3.44 -26.22
N TRP A 50 5.05 -3.23 -26.80
CA TRP A 50 6.23 -2.76 -26.06
C TRP A 50 5.95 -1.49 -25.23
N TYR A 51 5.25 -0.51 -25.82
CA TYR A 51 4.94 0.73 -25.12
C TYR A 51 4.12 0.51 -23.84
N LEU A 52 3.14 -0.40 -23.88
CA LEU A 52 2.33 -0.75 -22.70
C LEU A 52 3.21 -1.40 -21.62
N ILE A 53 4.00 -2.42 -22.00
CA ILE A 53 4.87 -3.15 -21.07
C ILE A 53 5.85 -2.18 -20.40
N GLU A 54 6.47 -1.31 -21.20
CA GLU A 54 7.43 -0.33 -20.71
C GLU A 54 6.79 0.70 -19.78
N ARG A 55 5.61 1.24 -20.14
CA ARG A 55 4.89 2.23 -19.35
C ARG A 55 4.46 1.65 -18.00
N GLU A 56 3.73 0.54 -18.01
CA GLU A 56 3.21 -0.09 -16.79
C GLU A 56 4.35 -0.61 -15.90
N GLY A 57 5.41 -1.16 -16.50
CA GLY A 57 6.60 -1.59 -15.78
C GLY A 57 7.33 -0.42 -15.11
N LYS A 58 7.49 0.72 -15.77
CA LYS A 58 8.11 1.92 -15.18
C LYS A 58 7.28 2.50 -14.03
N LEU A 59 5.95 2.54 -14.18
CA LEU A 59 5.03 2.98 -13.12
C LEU A 59 5.17 2.07 -11.89
N ALA A 60 5.06 0.75 -12.08
CA ALA A 60 5.22 -0.21 -11.00
C ALA A 60 6.61 -0.14 -10.36
N ALA A 61 7.69 0.07 -11.14
CA ALA A 61 9.03 0.26 -10.59
C ALA A 61 9.13 1.49 -9.68
N SER A 62 8.40 2.56 -9.98
CA SER A 62 8.32 3.77 -9.16
C SER A 62 7.58 3.52 -7.86
N GLU A 63 6.42 2.87 -7.92
CA GLU A 63 5.59 2.51 -6.77
C GLU A 63 6.35 1.57 -5.81
N LEU A 64 6.96 0.52 -6.36
CA LEU A 64 7.76 -0.44 -5.58
C LEU A 64 8.97 0.23 -4.92
N ARG A 65 9.58 1.24 -5.53
CA ARG A 65 10.73 1.96 -4.95
C ARG A 65 10.36 2.61 -3.61
N GLY A 66 9.12 3.10 -3.48
CA GLY A 66 8.57 3.73 -2.27
C GLY A 66 8.12 2.75 -1.18
N ALA A 67 8.05 1.46 -1.45
CA ALA A 67 7.47 0.45 -0.54
C ALA A 67 8.27 0.21 0.76
N GLY A 68 9.51 0.70 0.87
CA GLY A 68 10.33 0.53 2.06
C GLY A 68 10.83 -0.92 2.24
N ARG A 69 10.69 -1.50 3.44
CA ARG A 69 11.06 -2.90 3.74
C ARG A 69 9.78 -3.73 3.86
N LEU A 70 9.73 -4.84 3.13
CA LEU A 70 8.62 -5.78 3.07
C LEU A 70 9.07 -7.14 3.64
N ARG A 71 8.12 -7.93 4.17
CA ARG A 71 8.37 -9.31 4.55
C ARG A 71 8.77 -10.11 3.32
N ALA A 72 9.71 -11.02 3.48
CA ALA A 72 10.19 -11.85 2.38
C ALA A 72 10.01 -13.33 2.68
N SER A 73 9.74 -14.09 1.63
CA SER A 73 9.70 -15.55 1.63
C SER A 73 10.28 -16.05 0.31
N GLY A 74 11.15 -17.06 0.36
CA GLY A 74 11.79 -17.62 -0.83
C GLY A 74 12.64 -16.61 -1.63
N GLY A 75 13.23 -15.62 -0.96
CA GLY A 75 14.13 -14.63 -1.59
C GLY A 75 13.45 -13.43 -2.24
N SER A 76 12.11 -13.36 -2.27
CA SER A 76 11.35 -12.20 -2.74
C SER A 76 10.32 -11.72 -1.70
N ALA A 77 9.72 -10.55 -1.92
CA ALA A 77 8.66 -10.05 -1.04
C ALA A 77 7.44 -10.98 -1.12
N VAL A 78 6.78 -11.23 0.01
CA VAL A 78 5.64 -12.19 0.10
C VAL A 78 4.57 -11.89 -0.96
N ILE A 79 4.17 -10.61 -1.09
CA ILE A 79 3.19 -10.18 -2.10
C ILE A 79 3.66 -10.45 -3.55
N VAL A 80 4.95 -10.28 -3.83
CA VAL A 80 5.52 -10.55 -5.17
C VAL A 80 5.54 -12.06 -5.44
N SER A 81 5.89 -12.87 -4.45
CA SER A 81 5.84 -14.33 -4.56
C SER A 81 4.40 -14.83 -4.79
N ALA A 82 3.42 -14.24 -4.10
CA ALA A 82 2.01 -14.54 -4.29
C ALA A 82 1.53 -14.19 -5.71
N CYS A 83 1.84 -12.98 -6.21
CA CYS A 83 1.51 -12.59 -7.58
C CYS A 83 2.23 -13.44 -8.63
N ALA A 84 3.49 -13.82 -8.39
CA ALA A 84 4.24 -14.69 -9.30
C ALA A 84 3.65 -16.10 -9.38
N ALA A 85 3.17 -16.66 -8.26
CA ALA A 85 2.45 -17.93 -8.26
C ALA A 85 1.13 -17.82 -9.06
N LEU A 86 0.31 -16.80 -8.79
CA LEU A 86 -0.92 -16.53 -9.54
C LEU A 86 -0.69 -16.41 -11.07
N VAL A 87 0.36 -15.71 -11.48
CA VAL A 87 0.69 -15.52 -12.90
C VAL A 87 1.13 -16.83 -13.54
N ARG A 88 2.04 -17.59 -12.89
CA ARG A 88 2.53 -18.87 -13.42
C ARG A 88 1.43 -19.92 -13.50
N GLU A 89 0.63 -20.08 -12.44
CA GLU A 89 -0.46 -21.06 -12.40
C GLU A 89 -1.59 -20.75 -13.39
N SER A 90 -1.72 -19.49 -13.80
CA SER A 90 -2.68 -19.07 -14.83
C SER A 90 -2.10 -19.02 -16.24
N GLY A 91 -0.82 -19.33 -16.43
CA GLY A 91 -0.15 -19.16 -17.73
C GLY A 91 -0.24 -17.72 -18.25
N GLY A 92 -0.21 -16.74 -17.33
CA GLY A 92 -0.35 -15.32 -17.61
C GLY A 92 -1.78 -14.80 -17.73
N ALA A 93 -2.80 -15.66 -17.70
CA ALA A 93 -4.22 -15.28 -17.90
C ALA A 93 -4.91 -14.95 -16.57
N VAL A 94 -4.66 -13.73 -16.06
CA VAL A 94 -5.19 -13.26 -14.79
C VAL A 94 -6.43 -12.39 -15.04
N THR A 95 -7.59 -12.87 -14.61
CA THR A 95 -8.85 -12.08 -14.56
C THR A 95 -9.05 -11.46 -13.18
N ALA A 96 -9.98 -10.52 -13.06
CA ALA A 96 -10.37 -9.92 -11.78
C ALA A 96 -10.87 -10.99 -10.79
N GLU A 97 -11.78 -11.86 -11.24
CA GLU A 97 -12.40 -12.90 -10.42
C GLU A 97 -11.37 -13.93 -9.93
N ARG A 98 -10.38 -14.26 -10.79
CA ARG A 98 -9.30 -15.17 -10.41
C ARG A 98 -8.38 -14.52 -9.37
N ALA A 99 -8.04 -13.25 -9.54
CA ALA A 99 -7.23 -12.51 -8.59
C ALA A 99 -7.94 -12.39 -7.22
N GLU A 100 -9.24 -12.07 -7.21
CA GLU A 100 -10.05 -12.00 -5.98
C GLU A 100 -10.08 -13.34 -5.24
N ARG A 101 -10.40 -14.43 -5.95
CA ARG A 101 -10.42 -15.77 -5.35
C ARG A 101 -9.06 -16.17 -4.81
N TYR A 102 -8.01 -15.96 -5.58
CA TYR A 102 -6.65 -16.27 -5.17
C TYR A 102 -6.24 -15.50 -3.91
N LEU A 103 -6.53 -14.19 -3.85
CA LEU A 103 -6.25 -13.38 -2.67
C LEU A 103 -7.05 -13.84 -1.45
N ALA A 104 -8.34 -14.17 -1.62
CA ALA A 104 -9.18 -14.67 -0.54
C ALA A 104 -8.67 -16.01 0.03
N GLU A 105 -8.16 -16.90 -0.82
CA GLU A 105 -7.52 -18.15 -0.40
C GLU A 105 -6.17 -17.89 0.28
N PHE A 106 -5.31 -17.07 -0.32
CA PHE A 106 -3.98 -16.74 0.21
C PHE A 106 -4.03 -16.08 1.59
N GLN A 107 -4.98 -15.17 1.81
CA GLN A 107 -5.19 -14.46 3.07
C GLN A 107 -5.57 -15.39 4.24
N ARG A 108 -6.02 -16.62 3.98
CA ARG A 108 -6.33 -17.61 5.05
C ARG A 108 -5.09 -18.22 5.67
N ASP A 109 -4.07 -18.48 4.86
CA ASP A 109 -2.86 -19.17 5.30
C ASP A 109 -1.77 -18.18 5.74
N LEU A 110 -1.64 -17.07 4.99
CA LEU A 110 -0.63 -16.05 5.26
C LEU A 110 -1.22 -14.65 5.07
N PRO A 111 -1.89 -14.11 6.10
CA PRO A 111 -2.49 -12.78 6.05
C PRO A 111 -1.48 -11.72 5.59
N LEU A 112 -1.86 -10.97 4.56
CA LEU A 112 -1.12 -9.83 4.05
C LEU A 112 -1.48 -8.62 4.90
N THR A 113 -0.46 -7.86 5.32
CA THR A 113 -0.70 -6.54 5.94
C THR A 113 -1.38 -5.61 4.93
N MET A 114 -2.12 -4.61 5.40
CA MET A 114 -2.78 -3.62 4.53
C MET A 114 -1.77 -2.94 3.59
N ARG A 115 -0.54 -2.75 4.06
CA ARG A 115 0.55 -2.19 3.24
C ARG A 115 1.03 -3.15 2.15
N GLU A 116 1.05 -4.46 2.42
CA GLU A 116 1.40 -5.46 1.42
C GLU A 116 0.28 -5.63 0.40
N LEU A 117 -0.97 -5.67 0.85
CA LEU A 117 -2.14 -5.74 -0.02
C LEU A 117 -2.23 -4.51 -0.94
N GLY A 118 -1.93 -3.32 -0.42
CA GLY A 118 -1.85 -2.09 -1.21
C GLY A 118 -0.75 -2.10 -2.30
N LEU A 119 0.18 -3.05 -2.26
CA LEU A 119 1.21 -3.26 -3.29
C LEU A 119 0.83 -4.36 -4.30
N PHE A 120 -0.39 -4.91 -4.23
CA PHE A 120 -0.83 -5.97 -5.12
C PHE A 120 -0.67 -5.59 -6.60
N ALA A 121 -1.13 -4.41 -7.00
CA ALA A 121 -1.07 -3.98 -8.39
C ALA A 121 0.37 -3.86 -8.95
N PRO A 122 1.30 -3.11 -8.30
CA PRO A 122 2.67 -3.08 -8.77
C PRO A 122 3.39 -4.44 -8.65
N ALA A 123 3.05 -5.29 -7.67
CA ALA A 123 3.59 -6.63 -7.56
C ALA A 123 3.11 -7.57 -8.68
N LEU A 124 1.83 -7.47 -9.07
CA LEU A 124 1.26 -8.20 -10.19
C LEU A 124 1.89 -7.77 -11.52
N ARG A 125 2.09 -6.46 -11.71
CA ARG A 125 2.80 -5.94 -12.89
C ARG A 125 4.25 -6.45 -12.95
N LEU A 126 4.93 -6.56 -11.80
CA LEU A 126 6.26 -7.18 -11.73
C LEU A 126 6.23 -8.66 -12.12
N ALA A 127 5.27 -9.41 -11.59
CA ALA A 127 5.10 -10.82 -11.92
C ALA A 127 4.80 -11.03 -13.42
N LEU A 128 3.85 -10.28 -13.99
CA LEU A 128 3.52 -10.32 -15.42
C LEU A 128 4.73 -9.93 -16.29
N THR A 129 5.49 -8.91 -15.90
CA THR A 129 6.70 -8.51 -16.64
C THR A 129 7.80 -9.57 -16.56
N ALA A 130 7.94 -10.25 -15.42
CA ALA A 130 8.88 -11.35 -15.27
C ALA A 130 8.47 -12.56 -16.14
N GLU A 131 7.17 -12.84 -16.25
CA GLU A 131 6.64 -13.90 -17.10
C GLU A 131 6.84 -13.58 -18.59
N ILE A 132 6.53 -12.34 -19.00
CA ILE A 132 6.82 -11.84 -20.37
C ILE A 132 8.31 -11.97 -20.67
N ARG A 133 9.18 -11.61 -19.72
CA ARG A 133 10.63 -11.77 -19.90
C ARG A 133 11.00 -13.22 -20.18
N ALA A 134 10.50 -14.17 -19.40
CA ALA A 134 10.77 -15.60 -19.63
C ALA A 134 10.26 -16.05 -21.01
N ALA A 135 9.02 -15.67 -21.35
CA ALA A 135 8.37 -15.99 -22.62
C ALA A 135 9.01 -15.35 -23.86
N VAL A 136 9.98 -14.43 -23.72
CA VAL A 136 10.76 -13.89 -24.84
C VAL A 136 12.22 -14.34 -24.83
N THR A 137 12.80 -14.63 -23.65
CA THR A 137 14.21 -15.04 -23.56
C THR A 137 14.40 -16.53 -23.78
N ASP A 138 13.44 -17.36 -23.39
CA ASP A 138 13.59 -18.82 -23.37
C ASP A 138 13.04 -19.47 -24.65
N GLY A 139 12.52 -18.64 -25.57
CA GLY A 139 11.78 -19.02 -26.76
C GLY A 139 10.44 -18.28 -26.77
N ILE A 140 10.02 -17.77 -27.94
CA ILE A 140 8.78 -16.98 -28.03
C ILE A 140 7.57 -17.88 -27.79
N ASP A 141 6.94 -17.71 -26.63
CA ASP A 141 5.63 -18.31 -26.32
C ASP A 141 4.51 -17.31 -26.60
N ALA A 142 3.88 -17.47 -27.77
CA ALA A 142 2.82 -16.58 -28.23
C ALA A 142 1.60 -16.57 -27.30
N ALA A 143 1.27 -17.71 -26.69
CA ALA A 143 0.08 -17.84 -25.85
C ALA A 143 0.29 -17.14 -24.51
N VAL A 144 1.43 -17.35 -23.87
CA VAL A 144 1.80 -16.68 -22.61
C VAL A 144 1.92 -15.17 -22.84
N LEU A 145 2.55 -14.73 -23.94
CA LEU A 145 2.63 -13.31 -24.28
C LEU A 145 1.26 -12.66 -24.41
N ALA A 146 0.35 -13.25 -25.20
CA ALA A 146 -0.99 -12.73 -25.38
C ALA A 146 -1.76 -12.64 -24.06
N ASN A 147 -1.68 -13.69 -23.22
CA ASN A 147 -2.30 -13.73 -21.91
C ASN A 147 -1.75 -12.65 -20.97
N CYS A 148 -0.42 -12.56 -20.82
CA CYS A 148 0.20 -11.58 -19.95
C CYS A 148 -0.09 -10.14 -20.37
N ILE A 149 -0.06 -9.85 -21.67
CA ILE A 149 -0.39 -8.53 -22.22
C ILE A 149 -1.86 -8.19 -21.96
N THR A 150 -2.77 -9.15 -22.13
CA THR A 150 -4.20 -8.97 -21.89
C THR A 150 -4.47 -8.67 -20.41
N SER A 151 -3.85 -9.44 -19.51
CA SER A 151 -3.91 -9.20 -18.07
C SER A 151 -3.32 -7.84 -17.70
N LEU A 152 -2.18 -7.47 -18.29
CA LEU A 152 -1.55 -6.17 -18.03
C LEU A 152 -2.46 -5.01 -18.46
N ARG A 153 -3.16 -5.13 -19.60
CA ARG A 153 -4.16 -4.15 -20.05
C ARG A 153 -5.32 -4.06 -19.08
N LEU A 154 -5.86 -5.19 -18.62
CA LEU A 154 -6.95 -5.23 -17.64
C LEU A 154 -6.57 -4.50 -16.35
N PHE A 155 -5.44 -4.86 -15.74
CA PHE A 155 -4.98 -4.26 -14.48
C PHE A 155 -4.39 -2.84 -14.64
N ALA A 156 -4.29 -2.32 -15.85
CA ALA A 156 -4.01 -0.91 -16.09
C ALA A 156 -5.28 -0.03 -16.01
N THR A 157 -6.46 -0.61 -16.24
CA THR A 157 -7.74 0.13 -16.28
C THR A 157 -8.72 -0.26 -15.16
N LEU A 158 -8.50 -1.39 -14.51
CA LEU A 158 -9.37 -1.90 -13.44
C LEU A 158 -9.31 -1.02 -12.18
N ASP A 159 -10.47 -0.81 -11.55
CA ASP A 159 -10.56 -0.23 -10.21
C ASP A 159 -10.10 -1.24 -9.16
N LEU A 160 -8.80 -1.19 -8.87
CA LEU A 160 -8.15 -2.06 -7.89
C LEU A 160 -8.67 -1.87 -6.47
N THR A 161 -9.25 -0.72 -6.14
CA THR A 161 -9.80 -0.48 -4.80
C THR A 161 -10.92 -1.48 -4.54
N LYS A 162 -11.87 -1.58 -5.48
CA LYS A 162 -13.02 -2.49 -5.39
C LYS A 162 -12.60 -3.96 -5.38
N LEU A 163 -11.63 -4.32 -6.21
CA LEU A 163 -11.11 -5.69 -6.25
C LEU A 163 -10.49 -6.10 -4.90
N LEU A 164 -9.76 -5.18 -4.25
CA LEU A 164 -9.07 -5.47 -2.99
C LEU A 164 -9.97 -5.36 -1.76
N GLU A 165 -11.12 -4.67 -1.84
CA GLU A 165 -12.08 -4.56 -0.72
C GLU A 165 -12.48 -5.93 -0.17
N GLY A 166 -12.72 -6.91 -1.05
CA GLY A 166 -13.07 -8.27 -0.63
C GLY A 166 -11.93 -9.06 0.03
N ALA A 167 -10.69 -8.63 -0.17
CA ALA A 167 -9.49 -9.26 0.37
C ALA A 167 -8.92 -8.54 1.61
N ASP A 168 -9.45 -7.36 1.98
CA ASP A 168 -9.04 -6.62 3.17
C ASP A 168 -9.67 -7.26 4.43
N MET A 169 -8.94 -8.19 5.04
CA MET A 169 -9.38 -8.90 6.24
C MET A 169 -9.59 -7.96 7.45
N VAL A 170 -8.88 -6.83 7.50
CA VAL A 170 -9.05 -5.82 8.55
C VAL A 170 -10.37 -5.07 8.35
N GLU A 171 -10.67 -4.65 7.12
CA GLU A 171 -11.97 -4.07 6.77
C GLU A 171 -13.12 -5.04 7.10
N ALA A 172 -12.98 -6.31 6.72
CA ALA A 172 -13.97 -7.35 7.04
C ALA A 172 -14.15 -7.55 8.55
N ALA A 173 -13.07 -7.47 9.35
CA ALA A 173 -13.14 -7.52 10.80
C ALA A 173 -13.89 -6.31 11.36
N LEU A 174 -13.50 -5.09 10.97
CA LEU A 174 -14.10 -3.86 11.47
C LEU A 174 -15.56 -3.69 11.05
N ARG A 175 -15.99 -4.25 9.91
CA ARG A 175 -17.40 -4.30 9.51
C ARG A 175 -18.30 -5.13 10.44
N ARG A 176 -17.71 -6.01 11.26
CA ARG A 176 -18.41 -6.73 12.34
C ARG A 176 -18.63 -5.85 13.59
N ASP A 177 -18.46 -4.53 13.48
CA ASP A 177 -18.76 -3.53 14.51
C ASP A 177 -20.16 -3.75 15.13
N PRO A 178 -20.25 -4.09 16.43
CA PRO A 178 -21.53 -4.40 17.08
C PRO A 178 -22.53 -3.25 17.06
N ALA A 179 -22.05 -2.01 17.11
CA ALA A 179 -22.89 -0.81 17.01
C ALA A 179 -23.43 -0.55 15.60
N GLY A 180 -22.91 -1.23 14.57
CA GLY A 180 -23.29 -1.03 13.17
C GLY A 180 -22.95 0.36 12.61
N VAL A 181 -22.09 1.11 13.28
CA VAL A 181 -21.69 2.47 12.88
C VAL A 181 -20.60 2.40 11.82
N TYR A 182 -19.58 1.57 12.03
CA TYR A 182 -18.44 1.45 11.11
C TYR A 182 -18.84 1.21 9.65
N PRO A 183 -19.77 0.26 9.33
CA PRO A 183 -20.19 0.02 7.94
C PRO A 183 -20.90 1.19 7.27
N GLN A 184 -21.45 2.14 8.05
CA GLN A 184 -22.17 3.32 7.55
C GLN A 184 -21.24 4.53 7.36
N MET A 185 -19.99 4.45 7.80
CA MET A 185 -19.02 5.53 7.68
C MET A 185 -18.53 5.71 6.24
N ASP A 186 -18.18 6.95 5.91
CA ASP A 186 -17.55 7.27 4.63
C ASP A 186 -16.13 6.67 4.52
N GLU A 187 -15.63 6.55 3.29
CA GLU A 187 -14.33 5.92 3.03
C GLU A 187 -13.16 6.59 3.75
N ARG A 188 -13.19 7.93 3.93
CA ARG A 188 -12.10 8.64 4.60
C ARG A 188 -12.03 8.26 6.07
N SER A 189 -13.19 8.16 6.73
CA SER A 189 -13.30 7.75 8.13
C SER A 189 -12.87 6.29 8.30
N ARG A 190 -13.35 5.37 7.44
CA ARG A 190 -12.94 3.95 7.47
C ARG A 190 -11.44 3.77 7.23
N ALA A 191 -10.86 4.50 6.28
CA ALA A 191 -9.42 4.50 6.03
C ALA A 191 -8.61 5.01 7.23
N ALA A 192 -9.09 6.02 7.95
CA ALA A 192 -8.44 6.51 9.16
C ALA A 192 -8.42 5.45 10.28
N TYR A 193 -9.51 4.69 10.43
CA TYR A 193 -9.61 3.60 11.41
C TYR A 193 -8.67 2.44 11.04
N ARG A 194 -8.61 2.05 9.76
CA ARG A 194 -7.66 1.06 9.24
C ARG A 194 -6.21 1.47 9.51
N GLU A 195 -5.85 2.71 9.20
CA GLU A 195 -4.52 3.25 9.51
C GLU A 195 -4.24 3.24 11.02
N ARG A 196 -5.26 3.46 11.85
CA ARG A 196 -5.12 3.44 13.30
C ARG A 196 -4.86 2.03 13.84
N VAL A 197 -5.59 1.03 13.34
CA VAL A 197 -5.35 -0.40 13.60
C VAL A 197 -3.89 -0.73 13.30
N ARG A 198 -3.40 -0.35 12.12
CA ARG A 198 -2.00 -0.56 11.71
C ARG A 198 -0.99 -0.01 12.72
N VAL A 199 -1.19 1.24 13.12
CA VAL A 199 -0.26 1.94 14.04
C VAL A 199 -0.28 1.29 15.42
N LEU A 200 -1.45 0.91 15.93
CA LEU A 200 -1.60 0.31 17.26
C LEU A 200 -1.11 -1.15 17.30
N ALA A 201 -1.44 -1.95 16.29
CA ALA A 201 -0.96 -3.33 16.14
C ALA A 201 0.58 -3.37 16.15
N LYS A 202 1.22 -2.50 15.34
CA LYS A 202 2.67 -2.38 15.31
C LYS A 202 3.28 -1.99 16.66
N ARG A 203 2.65 -1.09 17.42
CA ARG A 203 3.14 -0.68 18.75
C ARG A 203 3.03 -1.82 19.78
N ARG A 204 2.05 -2.70 19.63
CA ARG A 204 1.84 -3.86 20.51
C ARG A 204 2.57 -5.12 20.04
N GLY A 205 3.19 -5.11 18.86
CA GLY A 205 3.85 -6.27 18.28
C GLY A 205 2.86 -7.36 17.84
N MET A 206 1.62 -6.99 17.53
CA MET A 206 0.56 -7.91 17.08
C MET A 206 0.37 -7.82 15.57
N GLU A 207 -0.17 -8.87 14.96
CA GLU A 207 -0.64 -8.83 13.57
C GLU A 207 -1.84 -7.88 13.43
N GLU A 208 -1.99 -7.23 12.27
CA GLU A 208 -3.02 -6.21 12.04
C GLU A 208 -4.43 -6.80 12.17
N LEU A 209 -4.65 -8.00 11.62
CA LEU A 209 -5.91 -8.73 11.72
C LEU A 209 -6.21 -9.15 13.15
N GLU A 210 -5.25 -9.74 13.85
CA GLU A 210 -5.39 -10.16 15.25
C GLU A 210 -5.77 -8.97 16.15
N PHE A 211 -5.14 -7.82 15.94
CA PHE A 211 -5.48 -6.61 16.67
C PHE A 211 -6.89 -6.10 16.34
N ALA A 212 -7.30 -6.11 15.06
CA ALA A 212 -8.64 -5.70 14.66
C ALA A 212 -9.72 -6.59 15.29
N GLU A 213 -9.52 -7.90 15.32
CA GLU A 213 -10.42 -8.86 15.96
C GLU A 213 -10.47 -8.68 17.48
N ALA A 214 -9.33 -8.38 18.10
CA ALA A 214 -9.28 -8.06 19.53
C ALA A 214 -10.10 -6.79 19.84
N VAL A 215 -10.01 -5.75 19.03
CA VAL A 215 -10.78 -4.51 19.16
C VAL A 215 -12.28 -4.80 19.08
N VAL A 216 -12.73 -5.53 18.06
CA VAL A 216 -14.16 -5.87 17.89
C VAL A 216 -14.69 -6.69 19.07
N ARG A 217 -13.90 -7.65 19.56
CA ARG A 217 -14.26 -8.47 20.73
C ARG A 217 -14.33 -7.66 22.03
N GLU A 218 -13.43 -6.69 22.22
CA GLU A 218 -13.36 -5.86 23.43
C GLU A 218 -14.48 -4.81 23.49
N CYS A 219 -15.06 -4.41 22.35
CA CYS A 219 -16.20 -3.48 22.30
C CYS A 219 -17.49 -4.00 22.95
N GLY A 220 -17.67 -5.32 23.08
CA GLY A 220 -18.92 -5.92 23.59
C GLY A 220 -20.13 -5.71 22.65
N GLU A 221 -21.33 -6.10 23.09
CA GLU A 221 -22.51 -6.24 22.21
C GLU A 221 -23.07 -4.93 21.61
N SER A 222 -22.73 -3.77 22.18
CA SER A 222 -23.25 -2.47 21.74
C SER A 222 -22.19 -1.38 21.60
N GLY A 223 -20.91 -1.73 21.75
CA GLY A 223 -19.80 -0.78 21.64
C GLY A 223 -19.39 -0.55 20.20
N HIS A 224 -19.02 0.70 19.88
CA HIS A 224 -18.41 1.04 18.60
C HIS A 224 -16.89 0.87 18.64
N VAL A 225 -16.29 0.28 17.59
CA VAL A 225 -14.83 0.12 17.44
C VAL A 225 -14.03 1.41 17.60
N GLY A 226 -14.63 2.56 17.28
CA GLY A 226 -14.01 3.88 17.43
C GLY A 226 -13.60 4.22 18.86
N ALA A 227 -14.32 3.72 19.87
CA ALA A 227 -14.02 4.00 21.27
C ALA A 227 -12.63 3.51 21.71
N LEU A 228 -12.11 2.46 21.06
CA LEU A 228 -10.80 1.87 21.33
C LEU A 228 -9.71 2.36 20.37
N LEU A 229 -10.09 2.81 19.17
CA LEU A 229 -9.16 3.24 18.14
C LEU A 229 -8.85 4.75 18.21
N GLU A 230 -9.84 5.58 18.52
CA GLU A 230 -9.65 7.02 18.58
C GLU A 230 -8.67 7.41 19.71
N PRO A 231 -7.72 8.31 19.44
CA PRO A 231 -6.91 8.86 20.51
C PRO A 231 -7.84 9.58 21.50
N LYS A 232 -7.76 9.21 22.77
CA LYS A 232 -8.30 10.06 23.84
C LYS A 232 -7.49 11.35 23.79
N TYR A 233 -8.01 12.38 23.12
CA TYR A 233 -7.43 13.71 23.19
C TYR A 233 -7.43 14.08 24.67
N GLY A 234 -6.24 14.16 25.27
CA GLY A 234 -6.11 14.69 26.61
C GLY A 234 -6.78 16.05 26.59
N THR A 235 -7.71 16.27 27.53
CA THR A 235 -8.42 17.54 27.75
C THR A 235 -7.49 18.70 27.40
N GLY A 236 -7.91 19.59 26.49
CA GLY A 236 -7.08 20.59 25.76
C GLY A 236 -6.22 21.57 26.57
N ARG A 237 -5.98 21.30 27.86
CA ARG A 237 -5.03 21.97 28.75
C ARG A 237 -3.62 22.08 28.18
N GLY A 238 -3.11 21.03 27.52
CA GLY A 238 -1.78 21.07 26.90
C GLY A 238 -1.72 21.99 25.67
N TYR A 239 -2.77 21.99 24.86
CA TYR A 239 -2.90 22.86 23.69
C TYR A 239 -3.09 24.32 24.09
N ALA A 240 -3.90 24.59 25.12
CA ALA A 240 -4.07 25.91 25.71
C ALA A 240 -2.77 26.46 26.29
N LEU A 241 -1.96 25.63 26.98
CA LEU A 241 -0.63 26.04 27.46
C LEU A 241 0.33 26.35 26.30
N ALA A 242 0.31 25.55 25.23
CA ALA A 242 1.18 25.75 24.07
C ALA A 242 0.85 27.04 23.30
N GLN A 243 -0.43 27.44 23.22
CA GLN A 243 -0.84 28.74 22.65
C GLN A 243 -0.51 29.94 23.55
N ALA A 244 -0.56 29.77 24.88
CA ALA A 244 -0.28 30.86 25.82
C ALA A 244 1.23 31.16 25.96
N LEU A 245 2.10 30.21 25.66
CA LEU A 245 3.55 30.33 25.86
C LEU A 245 4.20 31.48 25.05
N PRO A 246 3.93 31.64 23.74
CA PRO A 246 4.49 32.73 22.95
C PRO A 246 4.03 34.10 23.44
N ALA A 247 2.75 34.22 23.83
CA ALA A 247 2.19 35.45 24.39
C ALA A 247 2.87 35.86 25.70
N LEU A 248 3.11 34.90 26.60
CA LEU A 248 3.82 35.13 27.86
C LEU A 248 5.29 35.51 27.64
N ILE A 249 5.97 34.90 26.66
CA ILE A 249 7.34 35.24 26.29
C ILE A 249 7.42 36.67 25.74
N ILE A 250 6.53 37.04 24.81
CA ILE A 250 6.47 38.39 24.23
C ILE A 250 6.18 39.43 25.31
N ALA A 251 5.19 39.17 26.17
CA ALA A 251 4.89 40.05 27.30
C ALA A 251 6.12 40.21 28.20
N GLY A 252 6.83 39.12 28.53
CA GLY A 252 8.04 39.15 29.34
C GLY A 252 9.15 40.01 28.73
N PHE A 253 9.41 39.85 27.42
CA PHE A 253 10.37 40.68 26.69
C PHE A 253 9.97 42.16 26.67
N LEU A 254 8.69 42.48 26.47
CA LEU A 254 8.18 43.86 26.56
C LEU A 254 8.36 44.44 27.97
N GLY A 255 8.09 43.67 29.02
CA GLY A 255 8.27 44.09 30.40
C GLY A 255 9.71 44.44 30.76
N VAL A 256 10.67 43.64 30.27
CA VAL A 256 12.11 43.88 30.46
C VAL A 256 12.58 45.06 29.60
N TYR A 257 12.13 45.16 28.34
CA TYR A 257 12.53 46.20 27.40
C TYR A 257 12.08 47.61 27.86
N PHE A 258 10.89 47.73 28.45
CA PHE A 258 10.35 49.01 28.91
C PHE A 258 10.63 49.35 30.39
N MET A 259 11.42 48.52 31.10
CA MET A 259 11.84 48.74 32.51
C MET A 259 10.69 49.20 33.44
N SER A 260 9.47 48.69 33.23
CA SER A 260 8.28 49.13 33.97
C SER A 260 7.22 48.03 34.07
N LEU A 261 7.09 47.49 35.29
CA LEU A 261 6.11 46.45 35.65
C LEU A 261 4.64 46.78 35.28
N PRO A 262 4.15 48.04 35.40
CA PRO A 262 2.75 48.35 35.10
C PRO A 262 2.36 48.16 33.62
N ARG A 263 3.31 48.35 32.69
CA ARG A 263 3.05 48.23 31.25
C ARG A 263 2.97 46.77 30.79
N PHE A 264 3.64 45.86 31.49
CA PHE A 264 3.51 44.42 31.32
C PHE A 264 2.08 43.93 31.62
N VAL A 265 1.49 44.40 32.73
CA VAL A 265 0.14 44.01 33.15
C VAL A 265 -0.93 44.54 32.18
N LEU A 266 -0.75 45.77 31.68
CA LEU A 266 -1.67 46.41 30.72
C LEU A 266 -1.62 45.79 29.30
N ALA A 267 -0.55 45.10 28.93
CA ALA A 267 -0.41 44.47 27.61
C ALA A 267 -1.06 43.08 27.53
N LEU A 268 -1.29 42.41 28.65
CA LEU A 268 -1.86 41.05 28.71
C LEU A 268 -3.23 40.93 28.03
N PRO A 269 -4.20 41.86 28.20
CA PRO A 269 -5.50 41.76 27.52
C PRO A 269 -5.42 41.93 25.99
N ALA A 270 -4.54 42.80 25.50
CA ALA A 270 -4.38 43.06 24.07
C ALA A 270 -3.72 41.89 23.33
N VAL A 271 -2.76 41.22 23.98
CA VAL A 271 -2.14 40.01 23.44
C VAL A 271 -3.10 38.82 23.50
N TRP A 272 -4.00 38.78 24.49
CA TRP A 272 -5.05 37.75 24.59
C TRP A 272 -6.10 37.85 23.47
N GLU A 273 -6.47 39.06 23.02
CA GLU A 273 -7.37 39.23 21.87
C GLU A 273 -6.72 38.84 20.52
N MET A 274 -5.41 39.03 20.35
CA MET A 274 -4.71 38.61 19.12
C MET A 274 -4.45 37.10 19.01
N ALA A 275 -4.57 36.36 20.11
CA ALA A 275 -4.30 34.92 20.18
C ALA A 275 -5.56 34.03 20.04
N LYS A 276 -6.74 34.65 19.87
CA LYS A 276 -8.02 33.98 19.66
C LYS A 276 -8.32 33.83 18.18
#